data_AF-A0A954GRR5-F1
#
_entry.id   AF-A0A954GRR5-F1
#
_cell.length_a   1.000
_cell.length_b   1.000
_cell.length_c   1.000
_cell.angle_alpha   90.00
_cell.angle_beta   90.00
_cell.angle_gamma   90.00
#
_symmetry.space_group_name_H-M   'P 1'
#
loop_
_entity.id
_entity.type
_entity.pdbx_description
1 polymer ?
#
loop_
_entity_poly.entity_id
_entity_poly.type
_entity_poly.pdbx_seq_one_letter_code
_entity_poly.pdbx_strand_id
1 'polypeptide(L)'
;MIGEYSTKTRPRRGTFWAYTYTSYSLSAVHNNQSRTLISDYDRCVAIGGPGGSNSCKRAFGSFHVGGIQFLMADGAVRFISENIDLNTLGGLGTIQNGEVIGEF
;
A
#
# COMPACT_ATOMS: atom_id res chain seq x y z
N MET A 1 9.76 -2.06 4.84
CA MET A 1 8.60 -2.94 5.08
C MET A 1 8.15 -3.57 3.78
N ILE A 2 7.48 -4.73 3.84
CA ILE A 2 6.90 -5.43 2.68
C ILE A 2 5.41 -5.64 2.98
N GLY A 3 4.53 -5.22 2.08
CA GLY A 3 3.08 -5.36 2.23
C GLY A 3 2.47 -6.18 1.11
N GLU A 4 1.31 -6.78 1.37
CA GLU A 4 0.54 -7.48 0.34
C GLU A 4 -0.04 -6.49 -0.67
N TYR A 5 -0.11 -6.93 -1.93
CA TYR A 5 -0.94 -6.26 -2.91
C TYR A 5 -1.66 -7.25 -3.82
N SER A 6 -2.98 -7.33 -3.68
CA SER A 6 -3.90 -8.12 -4.50
C SER A 6 -5.15 -7.31 -4.83
N THR A 7 -5.69 -7.48 -6.04
CA THR A 7 -6.91 -6.75 -6.47
C THR A 7 -7.95 -7.67 -7.10
N LYS A 8 -9.23 -7.40 -6.83
CA LYS A 8 -10.37 -8.20 -7.33
C LYS A 8 -10.58 -8.06 -8.83
N THR A 9 -10.64 -6.82 -9.32
CA THR A 9 -11.02 -6.51 -10.70
C THR A 9 -9.90 -6.73 -11.71
N ARG A 10 -8.63 -6.59 -11.28
CA ARG A 10 -7.45 -6.81 -12.13
C ARG A 10 -6.39 -7.66 -11.43
N PRO A 11 -6.59 -8.98 -11.32
CA PRO A 11 -5.75 -9.86 -10.49
C PRO A 11 -4.28 -9.96 -10.92
N ARG A 12 -3.97 -9.60 -12.17
CA ARG A 12 -2.59 -9.56 -12.68
C ARG A 12 -1.91 -8.20 -12.49
N ARG A 13 -2.55 -7.25 -11.82
CA ARG A 13 -1.97 -5.95 -11.51
C ARG A 13 -1.25 -6.05 -10.17
N GLY A 14 0.01 -5.62 -10.14
CA GLY A 14 0.78 -5.56 -8.91
C GLY A 14 2.19 -5.07 -9.14
N THR A 15 2.94 -5.03 -8.04
CA THR A 15 4.39 -4.87 -8.06
C THR A 15 5.01 -6.23 -8.40
N PHE A 16 6.01 -6.25 -9.29
CA PHE A 16 6.66 -7.45 -9.79
C PHE A 16 8.13 -7.49 -9.38
N TRP A 17 8.62 -8.69 -9.07
CA TRP A 17 10.04 -8.90 -8.80
C TRP A 17 10.90 -8.59 -10.03
N ALA A 18 12.01 -7.87 -9.82
CA ALA A 18 13.02 -7.57 -10.85
C ALA A 18 12.50 -6.91 -12.14
N TYR A 19 11.40 -6.16 -12.08
CA TYR A 19 10.82 -5.49 -13.25
C TYR A 19 11.35 -4.05 -13.39
N THR A 20 11.99 -3.74 -14.51
CA THR A 20 12.76 -2.49 -14.72
C THR A 20 11.93 -1.32 -15.22
N TYR A 21 10.75 -1.56 -15.76
CA TYR A 21 9.90 -0.51 -16.33
C TYR A 21 9.15 0.24 -15.20
N THR A 22 9.19 1.57 -15.22
CA THR A 22 8.38 2.53 -14.40
C THR A 22 7.99 2.02 -13.01
N SER A 23 9.01 1.75 -12.20
CA SER A 23 8.92 1.48 -10.76
C SER A 23 7.88 0.42 -10.35
N TYR A 24 7.59 -0.56 -11.21
CA TYR A 24 6.76 -1.71 -10.81
C TYR A 24 7.53 -2.68 -9.91
N SER A 25 8.78 -2.40 -9.56
CA SER A 25 9.56 -3.17 -8.59
C SER A 25 9.25 -2.81 -7.13
N LEU A 26 8.55 -1.70 -6.87
CA LEU A 26 8.17 -1.26 -5.53
C LEU A 26 6.72 -0.77 -5.47
N SER A 27 6.07 -0.97 -4.32
CA SER A 27 4.82 -0.31 -3.96
C SER A 27 5.13 1.00 -3.20
N ALA A 28 4.18 1.93 -3.15
CA ALA A 28 4.36 3.23 -2.53
C ALA A 28 3.17 3.60 -1.64
N VAL A 29 3.47 4.18 -0.48
CA VAL A 29 2.47 4.88 0.33
C VAL A 29 2.23 6.23 -0.33
N HIS A 30 1.00 6.48 -0.75
CA HIS A 30 0.61 7.73 -1.38
C HIS A 30 -0.03 8.66 -0.35
N ASN A 31 0.59 9.82 -0.11
CA ASN A 31 0.10 10.80 0.86
C ASN A 31 -1.35 11.19 0.57
N ASN A 32 -2.22 11.06 1.59
CA ASN A 32 -3.65 11.39 1.55
C ASN A 32 -4.45 10.70 0.42
N GLN A 33 -4.11 9.45 0.09
CA GLN A 33 -4.82 8.62 -0.91
C GLN A 33 -5.24 7.25 -0.36
N SER A 34 -6.19 7.18 0.56
CA SER A 34 -6.58 5.90 1.23
C SER A 34 -7.17 4.88 0.26
N ARG A 35 -7.62 5.34 -0.90
CA ARG A 35 -8.01 4.50 -2.05
C ARG A 35 -6.93 3.50 -2.46
N THR A 36 -5.65 3.75 -2.16
CA THR A 36 -4.54 2.86 -2.49
C THR A 36 -4.34 1.73 -1.47
N LEU A 37 -5.25 1.56 -0.50
CA LEU A 37 -5.29 0.39 0.38
C LEU A 37 -6.45 -0.58 0.02
N ILE A 38 -7.30 -0.19 -0.93
CA ILE A 38 -8.46 -0.99 -1.36
C ILE A 38 -7.99 -2.11 -2.29
N SER A 39 -8.44 -3.35 -2.03
CA SER A 39 -8.17 -4.52 -2.88
C SER A 39 -9.04 -4.59 -4.15
N ASP A 40 -9.32 -3.45 -4.78
CA ASP A 40 -10.05 -3.36 -6.04
C ASP A 40 -9.50 -2.22 -6.90
N TYR A 41 -8.84 -2.59 -8.01
CA TYR A 41 -8.15 -1.66 -8.89
C TYR A 41 -9.11 -0.70 -9.58
N ASP A 42 -10.18 -1.19 -10.19
CA ASP A 42 -11.13 -0.35 -10.91
C ASP A 42 -11.88 0.57 -9.94
N ARG A 43 -12.18 0.11 -8.72
CA ARG A 43 -12.72 0.98 -7.65
C ARG A 43 -11.73 2.08 -7.24
N CYS A 44 -10.46 1.75 -7.05
CA CYS A 44 -9.42 2.74 -6.75
C CYS A 44 -9.31 3.79 -7.87
N VAL A 45 -9.37 3.36 -9.14
CA VAL A 45 -9.33 4.27 -10.29
C VAL A 45 -10.58 5.15 -10.34
N ALA A 46 -11.76 4.60 -10.07
CA ALA A 46 -13.03 5.33 -10.09
C ALA A 46 -13.14 6.40 -9.00
N ILE A 47 -12.58 6.17 -7.81
CA ILE A 47 -12.52 7.19 -6.74
C ILE A 47 -11.71 8.42 -7.21
N GLY A 48 -10.66 8.20 -7.99
CA GLY A 48 -9.85 9.27 -8.57
C GLY A 48 -9.00 10.03 -7.55
N GLY A 49 -8.17 10.94 -8.07
CA GLY A 49 -7.32 11.86 -7.30
C GLY A 49 -5.90 12.00 -7.88
N PRO A 50 -4.97 12.63 -7.14
CA PRO A 50 -3.64 12.96 -7.67
C PRO A 50 -2.89 11.71 -8.12
N GLY A 51 -2.14 11.81 -9.22
CA GLY A 51 -1.45 10.66 -9.84
C GLY A 51 -2.35 9.72 -10.64
N GLY A 52 -3.67 9.96 -10.68
CA GLY A 52 -4.63 9.18 -11.46
C GLY A 52 -4.57 7.69 -11.16
N SER A 53 -4.56 6.87 -12.21
CA SER A 53 -4.44 5.41 -12.07
C SER A 53 -3.07 4.93 -11.61
N ASN A 54 -2.02 5.77 -11.66
CA ASN A 54 -0.67 5.32 -11.32
C ASN A 54 -0.54 4.99 -9.83
N SER A 55 -1.23 5.71 -8.95
CA SER A 55 -1.24 5.37 -7.52
C SER A 55 -1.85 4.00 -7.26
N CYS A 56 -2.93 3.66 -7.97
CA CYS A 56 -3.57 2.34 -7.90
C CYS A 56 -2.71 1.22 -8.52
N LYS A 57 -1.63 1.52 -9.25
CA LYS A 57 -0.74 0.48 -9.81
C LYS A 57 0.33 0.04 -8.81
N ARG A 58 0.61 0.88 -7.82
CA ARG A 58 1.69 0.74 -6.83
C ARG A 58 1.15 0.80 -5.41
N ALA A 59 -0.09 0.35 -5.25
CA ALA A 59 -0.86 0.37 -4.02
C ALA A 59 -0.53 -0.84 -3.13
N PHE A 60 -1.20 -0.89 -1.98
CA PHE A 60 -1.29 -2.07 -1.13
C PHE A 60 -2.75 -2.54 -1.08
N GLY A 61 -2.99 -3.79 -0.70
CA GLY A 61 -4.35 -4.30 -0.66
C GLY A 61 -4.40 -5.79 -0.41
N SER A 62 -5.32 -6.21 0.44
CA SER A 62 -5.53 -7.60 0.81
C SER A 62 -7.00 -7.99 0.71
N PHE A 63 -7.24 -9.29 0.60
CA PHE A 63 -8.59 -9.86 0.73
C PHE A 63 -8.97 -10.18 2.18
N HIS A 64 -8.02 -10.01 3.12
CA HIS A 64 -8.34 -10.03 4.54
C HIS A 64 -9.29 -8.88 4.87
N VAL A 65 -10.29 -9.18 5.71
CA VAL A 65 -11.29 -8.18 6.11
C VAL A 65 -10.61 -7.15 7.00
N GLY A 66 -10.71 -5.88 6.61
CA GLY A 66 -10.34 -4.73 7.45
C GLY A 66 -8.86 -4.36 7.45
N GLY A 67 -7.97 -5.05 6.72
CA GLY A 67 -6.56 -4.71 6.73
C GLY A 67 -5.64 -5.60 5.90
N ILE A 68 -4.35 -5.32 6.02
CA ILE A 68 -3.26 -5.88 5.20
C ILE A 68 -2.13 -6.33 6.13
N GLN A 69 -1.54 -7.50 5.87
CA GLN A 69 -0.32 -7.89 6.60
C GLN A 69 0.90 -7.18 6.03
N PHE A 70 1.73 -6.66 6.94
CA PHE A 70 3.02 -6.05 6.62
C PHE A 70 4.14 -6.75 7.38
N LEU A 71 5.17 -7.15 6.64
CA LEU A 71 6.44 -7.60 7.19
C LEU A 71 7.34 -6.40 7.45
N MET A 72 7.81 -6.28 8.68
CA MET A 72 8.68 -5.23 9.19
C MET A 72 10.17 -5.62 9.02
N ALA A 73 11.06 -4.66 9.17
CA ALA A 73 12.51 -4.86 8.97
C ALA A 73 13.16 -5.79 10.01
N ASP A 74 12.55 -5.91 11.19
CA ASP A 74 12.94 -6.80 12.28
C ASP A 74 12.37 -8.23 12.11
N GLY A 75 11.63 -8.49 11.03
CA GLY A 75 11.00 -9.78 10.76
C GLY A 75 9.61 -9.95 11.40
N ALA A 76 9.12 -8.99 12.17
CA ALA A 76 7.77 -9.05 12.72
C ALA A 76 6.71 -8.86 11.61
N VAL A 77 5.61 -9.59 11.69
CA VAL A 77 4.43 -9.37 10.84
C VAL A 77 3.36 -8.63 11.64
N ARG A 78 2.87 -7.52 11.09
CA ARG A 78 1.83 -6.69 11.71
C ARG A 78 0.63 -6.58 10.78
N PHE A 79 -0.55 -6.75 11.34
CA PHE A 79 -1.81 -6.51 10.63
C PHE A 79 -2.15 -5.02 10.73
N ILE A 80 -2.19 -4.33 9.59
CA ILE A 80 -2.45 -2.89 9.53
C ILE A 80 -3.83 -2.65 8.91
N SER A 81 -4.64 -1.83 9.57
CA SER A 81 -5.98 -1.48 9.12
C SER A 81 -5.97 -0.79 7.75
N GLU A 82 -6.96 -1.10 6.90
CA GLU A 82 -7.17 -0.37 5.64
C GLU A 82 -7.64 1.08 5.85
N ASN A 83 -8.05 1.41 7.09
CA ASN A 83 -8.47 2.75 7.51
C ASN A 83 -7.35 3.55 8.21
N ILE A 84 -6.11 3.05 8.23
CA ILE A 84 -4.97 3.74 8.85
C ILE A 84 -4.75 5.13 8.23
N ASP A 85 -4.32 6.09 9.04
CA ASP A 85 -3.82 7.36 8.52
C ASP A 85 -2.56 7.12 7.67
N LEU A 86 -2.53 7.69 6.46
CA LEU A 86 -1.46 7.41 5.52
C LEU A 86 -0.14 8.08 5.88
N ASN A 87 -0.16 9.13 6.70
CA ASN A 87 1.08 9.70 7.22
C ASN A 87 1.67 8.75 8.27
N THR A 88 0.82 8.11 9.09
CA THR A 88 1.25 7.04 10.00
C THR A 88 1.84 5.85 9.22
N LEU A 89 1.13 5.37 8.18
CA LEU A 89 1.64 4.27 7.35
C LEU A 89 2.94 4.65 6.62
N GLY A 90 3.05 5.89 6.14
CA GLY A 90 4.26 6.42 5.53
C GLY A 90 5.42 6.47 6.52
N GLY A 91 5.16 6.93 7.75
CA GLY A 91 6.11 6.95 8.85
C GLY A 91 6.67 5.57 9.19
N LEU A 92 5.83 4.52 9.17
CA LEU A 92 6.28 3.14 9.39
C LEU A 92 7.28 2.64 8.33
N GLY A 93 7.27 3.26 7.15
CA GLY A 93 8.17 2.93 6.06
C GLY A 93 9.49 3.67 6.07
N THR A 94 9.66 4.70 6.90
CA THR A 94 10.89 5.50 6.90
C THR A 94 11.98 4.84 7.75
N ILE A 95 13.24 5.14 7.41
CA ILE A 95 14.41 4.56 8.09
C ILE A 95 14.83 5.42 9.29
N GLN A 96 14.51 6.72 9.28
CA GLN A 96 15.05 7.68 10.23
C GLN A 96 14.34 7.66 11.60
N ASN A 97 13.19 6.96 11.71
CA ASN A 97 12.48 6.69 12.96
C ASN A 97 12.22 7.96 13.81
N GLY A 98 11.88 9.06 13.15
CA GLY A 98 11.63 10.37 13.77
C GLY A 98 10.14 10.73 13.84
N GLU A 99 9.29 9.91 13.24
CA GLU A 99 7.85 10.03 13.25
C GLU A 99 7.30 9.54 14.58
N VAL A 100 6.42 10.35 15.20
CA VAL A 100 5.67 9.90 16.37
C VAL A 100 4.55 9.00 15.86
N ILE A 101 4.81 7.69 15.84
CA ILE A 101 3.84 6.68 15.42
C ILE A 101 3.12 6.19 16.68
N GLY A 102 1.81 6.43 16.76
CA GLY A 102 0.95 5.86 17.81
C GLY A 102 0.75 4.35 17.63
N GLU A 103 -0.08 3.73 18.45
CA GLU A 103 -0.55 2.36 18.21
C GLU A 103 -1.38 2.33 16.91
N PHE A 104 -1.20 1.31 16.06
CA PHE A 104 -1.78 1.20 14.71
C PHE A 104 -2.24 -0.21 14.36
#